data_AF-A0A8X6RP77-F1
#
_entry.id   AF-A0A8X6RP77-F1
#
_cell.length_a   1.000
_cell.length_b   1.000
_cell.length_c   1.000
_cell.angle_alpha   90.00
_cell.angle_beta   90.00
_cell.angle_gamma   90.00
#
_symmetry.space_group_name_H-M   'P 1'
#
loop_
_entity.id
_entity.type
_entity.pdbx_description
1 polymer ?
#
loop_
_entity_poly.entity_id
_entity_poly.type
_entity_poly.pdbx_seq_one_letter_code
_entity_poly.pdbx_strand_id
1 'polypeptide(L)'
;MIIGEGTQARKTGSGTTRKTTRREDRRIVRQALVDPTVTRSTIRVDVGVAIVPQTISRHLAEENLKSKRPFRTLPLTPEHQQLRLQWCQPRSMWNVTDWQKVVFSDESRIVLGTADSRVRVWRRPGERYNSPHAVLRHSARTAGVMVWGGIAYDRRSTLIVMRGTLTGQRYVDNILRPYVGPFLNGLPRAILQQDNAHPHTARVAHDFLRHFQTLPWPDRFPNLSPLEHVWYQLKRQMPSCHSAHCT
;
A
#
# COMPACT_ATOMS: atom_id res chain seq x y z
N MET A 1 -27.69 -44.07 50.29
CA MET A 1 -26.76 -43.55 49.26
C MET A 1 -27.52 -43.57 47.93
N ILE A 2 -28.03 -42.42 47.48
CA ILE A 2 -28.54 -42.25 46.11
C ILE A 2 -28.00 -40.90 45.63
N ILE A 3 -27.12 -40.93 44.64
CA ILE A 3 -26.54 -39.76 44.00
C ILE A 3 -27.38 -39.53 42.74
N GLY A 4 -28.17 -38.46 42.71
CA GLY A 4 -28.92 -38.04 41.53
C GLY A 4 -28.04 -37.17 40.64
N GLU A 5 -27.57 -37.72 39.51
CA GLU A 5 -26.90 -36.97 38.44
C GLU A 5 -27.91 -36.03 37.75
N GLY A 6 -27.76 -34.72 37.96
CA GLY A 6 -28.51 -33.70 37.25
C GLY A 6 -27.83 -33.30 35.95
N THR A 7 -28.06 -34.04 34.87
CA THR A 7 -27.58 -33.67 33.53
C THR A 7 -28.49 -32.57 32.96
N GLN A 8 -28.13 -31.29 33.13
CA GLN A 8 -28.83 -30.20 32.44
C GLN A 8 -28.42 -30.15 30.97
N ALA A 9 -29.23 -30.76 30.11
CA ALA A 9 -29.14 -30.55 28.66
C ALA A 9 -29.61 -29.12 28.33
N ARG A 10 -28.70 -28.32 27.76
CA ARG A 10 -28.99 -26.96 27.30
C ARG A 10 -29.96 -27.04 26.11
N LYS A 11 -31.20 -26.58 26.28
CA LYS A 11 -32.17 -26.45 25.18
C LYS A 11 -31.56 -25.60 24.07
N THR A 12 -31.59 -26.09 22.83
CA THR A 12 -31.25 -25.31 21.64
C THR A 12 -32.22 -24.13 21.55
N GLY A 13 -31.77 -22.95 21.95
CA GLY A 13 -32.56 -21.73 21.85
C GLY A 13 -32.92 -21.48 20.39
N SER A 14 -34.22 -21.32 20.11
CA SER A 14 -34.74 -20.82 18.85
C SER A 14 -34.26 -19.38 18.69
N GLY A 15 -33.12 -19.20 18.02
CA GLY A 15 -32.66 -17.87 17.62
C GLY A 15 -33.73 -17.17 16.78
N THR A 16 -33.74 -15.84 16.81
CA THR A 16 -34.65 -15.03 15.99
C THR A 16 -34.59 -15.45 14.53
N THR A 17 -35.76 -15.66 13.90
CA THR A 17 -35.88 -16.05 12.50
C THR A 17 -35.14 -15.06 11.60
N ARG A 18 -34.34 -15.58 10.66
CA ARG A 18 -33.63 -14.74 9.69
C ARG A 18 -34.65 -13.93 8.88
N LYS A 19 -34.38 -12.64 8.70
CA LYS A 19 -35.17 -11.75 7.82
C LYS A 19 -34.92 -12.04 6.33
N THR A 20 -33.86 -12.77 6.00
CA THR A 20 -33.45 -13.11 4.64
C THR A 20 -33.72 -14.57 4.32
N THR A 21 -34.03 -14.84 3.06
CA THR A 21 -34.16 -16.21 2.54
C THR A 21 -32.80 -16.80 2.18
N ARG A 22 -32.70 -18.14 2.09
CA ARG A 22 -31.48 -18.82 1.59
C ARG A 22 -31.07 -18.38 0.17
N ARG A 23 -32.01 -17.85 -0.63
CA ARG A 23 -31.73 -17.35 -1.98
C ARG A 23 -31.08 -15.96 -1.91
N GLU A 24 -31.56 -15.09 -1.02
CA GLU A 24 -30.97 -13.78 -0.76
C GLU A 24 -29.58 -13.89 -0.13
N ASP A 25 -29.40 -14.79 0.85
CA ASP A 25 -28.08 -15.05 1.46
C ASP A 25 -27.04 -15.47 0.40
N ARG A 26 -27.43 -16.36 -0.52
CA ARG A 26 -26.58 -16.76 -1.66
C ARG A 26 -26.30 -15.61 -2.62
N ARG A 27 -27.26 -14.71 -2.84
CA ARG A 27 -27.08 -13.52 -3.69
C ARG A 27 -26.07 -12.55 -3.07
N ILE A 28 -26.18 -12.29 -1.77
CA ILE A 28 -25.23 -11.46 -0.99
C ILE A 28 -23.80 -11.97 -1.17
N VAL A 29 -23.59 -13.28 -0.97
CA VAL A 29 -22.26 -13.89 -1.08
C VAL A 29 -21.74 -13.85 -2.51
N ARG A 30 -22.59 -14.17 -3.50
CA ARG A 30 -22.20 -14.15 -4.91
C ARG A 30 -21.71 -12.78 -5.35
N GLN A 31 -22.38 -11.70 -4.95
CA GLN A 31 -21.94 -10.35 -5.30
C GLN A 31 -20.54 -10.03 -4.78
N ALA A 32 -20.26 -10.38 -3.52
CA ALA A 32 -18.94 -10.17 -2.93
C ALA A 32 -17.83 -11.05 -3.55
N LEU A 33 -18.19 -12.19 -4.17
CA LEU A 33 -17.25 -13.04 -4.90
C LEU A 33 -16.99 -12.54 -6.32
N VAL A 34 -18.01 -12.02 -7.01
CA VAL A 34 -17.92 -11.48 -8.37
C VAL A 34 -17.20 -10.13 -8.38
N ASP A 35 -17.58 -9.23 -7.47
CA ASP A 35 -16.90 -7.95 -7.25
C ASP A 35 -16.48 -7.86 -5.78
N PRO A 36 -15.21 -8.21 -5.47
CA PRO A 36 -14.69 -8.11 -4.13
C PRO A 36 -14.72 -6.70 -3.53
N THR A 37 -14.84 -5.64 -4.33
CA THR A 37 -14.86 -4.23 -3.86
C THR A 37 -16.25 -3.71 -3.53
N VAL A 38 -17.30 -4.50 -3.79
CA VAL A 38 -18.69 -4.08 -3.61
C VAL A 38 -18.99 -3.62 -2.17
N THR A 39 -19.70 -2.49 -2.06
CA THR A 39 -20.06 -1.95 -0.74
C THR A 39 -21.29 -2.65 -0.17
N ARG A 40 -21.42 -2.63 1.16
CA ARG A 40 -22.61 -3.14 1.85
C ARG A 40 -23.89 -2.44 1.40
N SER A 41 -23.80 -1.15 1.10
CA SER A 41 -24.93 -0.34 0.62
C SER A 41 -25.39 -0.81 -0.76
N THR A 42 -24.45 -1.09 -1.67
CA THR A 42 -24.74 -1.62 -3.00
C THR A 42 -25.39 -3.00 -2.92
N ILE A 43 -24.84 -3.91 -2.10
CA ILE A 43 -25.44 -5.24 -1.86
C ILE A 43 -26.87 -5.08 -1.32
N ARG A 44 -27.08 -4.19 -0.35
CA ARG A 44 -28.41 -3.96 0.25
C ARG A 44 -29.44 -3.52 -0.80
N VAL A 45 -29.07 -2.58 -1.66
CA VAL A 45 -29.95 -2.06 -2.72
C VAL A 45 -30.31 -3.17 -3.71
N ASP A 46 -29.32 -3.98 -4.14
CA ASP A 46 -29.56 -5.04 -5.12
C ASP A 46 -30.41 -6.20 -4.58
N VAL A 47 -30.19 -6.57 -3.31
CA VAL A 47 -30.97 -7.62 -2.64
C VAL A 47 -32.41 -7.15 -2.40
N GLY A 48 -32.64 -5.85 -2.25
CA GLY A 48 -33.97 -5.25 -2.16
C GLY A 48 -34.70 -5.52 -0.83
N VAL A 49 -34.01 -6.08 0.16
CA VAL A 49 -34.59 -6.40 1.47
C VAL A 49 -34.17 -5.33 2.50
N ALA A 50 -35.10 -4.92 3.36
CA ALA A 50 -34.87 -3.98 4.44
C ALA A 50 -34.01 -4.60 5.57
N ILE A 51 -32.72 -4.78 5.30
CA ILE A 51 -31.72 -5.28 6.24
C ILE A 51 -30.70 -4.21 6.62
N VAL A 52 -30.22 -4.29 7.86
CA VAL A 52 -29.11 -3.44 8.32
C VAL A 52 -27.78 -3.93 7.73
N PRO A 53 -26.81 -3.04 7.44
CA PRO A 53 -25.51 -3.43 6.87
C PRO A 53 -24.72 -4.46 7.69
N GLN A 54 -24.98 -4.53 9.00
CA GLN A 54 -24.40 -5.52 9.91
C GLN A 54 -24.82 -6.96 9.55
N THR A 55 -26.06 -7.14 9.09
CA THR A 55 -26.61 -8.43 8.66
C THR A 55 -25.87 -8.96 7.44
N ILE A 56 -25.63 -8.12 6.44
CA ILE A 56 -24.80 -8.44 5.27
C ILE A 56 -23.40 -8.90 5.70
N SER A 57 -22.79 -8.20 6.65
CA SER A 57 -21.45 -8.58 7.15
C SER A 57 -21.43 -9.93 7.86
N ARG A 58 -22.53 -10.29 8.53
CA ARG A 58 -22.69 -11.58 9.20
C ARG A 58 -22.83 -12.71 8.18
N HIS A 59 -23.67 -12.55 7.17
CA HIS A 59 -23.81 -13.52 6.09
C HIS A 59 -22.50 -13.73 5.32
N LEU A 60 -21.76 -12.66 5.05
CA LEU A 60 -20.43 -12.77 4.44
C LEU A 60 -19.43 -13.48 5.37
N ALA A 61 -19.49 -13.22 6.68
CA ALA A 61 -18.62 -13.87 7.66
C ALA A 61 -18.93 -15.36 7.84
N GLU A 62 -20.19 -15.80 7.68
CA GLU A 62 -20.58 -17.22 7.65
C GLU A 62 -19.83 -17.99 6.53
N GLU A 63 -19.51 -17.32 5.42
CA GLU A 63 -18.73 -17.85 4.28
C GLU A 63 -17.23 -17.51 4.35
N ASN A 64 -16.74 -17.11 5.52
CA ASN A 64 -15.36 -16.69 5.78
C ASN A 64 -14.88 -15.44 5.00
N LEU A 65 -15.79 -14.66 4.41
CA LEU A 65 -15.45 -13.42 3.74
C LEU A 65 -15.34 -12.27 4.74
N LYS A 66 -14.15 -11.68 4.83
CA LYS A 66 -13.87 -10.56 5.72
C LYS A 66 -13.50 -9.33 4.92
N SER A 67 -14.04 -8.18 5.33
CA SER A 67 -13.67 -6.89 4.75
C SER A 67 -12.24 -6.53 5.19
N LYS A 68 -11.29 -6.51 4.26
CA LYS A 68 -9.87 -6.20 4.50
C LYS A 68 -9.41 -5.08 3.58
N ARG A 69 -8.28 -4.46 3.89
CA ARG A 69 -7.64 -3.51 2.96
C ARG A 69 -7.10 -4.30 1.77
N PRO A 70 -7.35 -3.85 0.53
CA PRO A 70 -6.80 -4.47 -0.67
C PRO A 70 -5.28 -4.38 -0.67
N PHE A 71 -4.63 -5.34 -1.33
CA PHE A 71 -3.24 -5.17 -1.70
C PHE A 71 -3.18 -4.18 -2.88
N ARG A 72 -2.39 -3.12 -2.77
CA ARG A 72 -2.25 -2.15 -3.87
C ARG A 72 -1.03 -2.52 -4.71
N THR A 73 -1.24 -2.84 -5.98
CA THR A 73 -0.15 -3.18 -6.90
C THR A 73 -0.24 -2.35 -8.16
N LEU A 74 0.89 -2.19 -8.84
CA LEU A 74 0.90 -1.81 -10.24
C LEU A 74 0.62 -3.07 -11.09
N PRO A 75 -0.02 -2.94 -12.26
CA PRO A 75 -0.16 -4.05 -13.18
C PRO A 75 1.25 -4.40 -13.71
N LEU A 76 1.70 -5.63 -13.46
CA LEU A 76 3.00 -6.11 -13.90
C LEU A 76 2.82 -6.91 -15.19
N THR A 77 3.50 -6.51 -16.25
CA THR A 77 3.64 -7.34 -17.46
C THR A 77 4.57 -8.53 -17.15
N PRO A 78 4.49 -9.63 -17.92
CA PRO A 78 5.43 -10.75 -17.79
C PRO A 78 6.90 -10.31 -17.91
N GLU A 79 7.18 -9.36 -18.80
CA GLU A 79 8.50 -8.76 -18.97
C GLU A 79 8.98 -8.07 -17.68
N HIS A 80 8.12 -7.25 -17.05
CA HIS A 80 8.47 -6.65 -15.77
C HIS A 80 8.78 -7.74 -14.74
N GLN A 81 7.96 -8.80 -14.65
CA GLN A 81 8.18 -9.93 -13.72
C GLN A 81 9.56 -10.58 -13.89
N GLN A 82 9.98 -10.81 -15.13
CA GLN A 82 11.29 -11.39 -15.44
C GLN A 82 12.45 -10.47 -15.03
N LEU A 83 12.37 -9.18 -15.37
CA LEU A 83 13.34 -8.18 -14.92
C LEU A 83 13.41 -8.13 -13.39
N ARG A 84 12.26 -8.35 -12.71
CA ARG A 84 12.24 -8.40 -11.25
C ARG A 84 13.03 -9.55 -10.70
N LEU A 85 12.79 -10.74 -11.24
CA LEU A 85 13.43 -11.95 -10.79
C LEU A 85 14.94 -11.87 -11.02
N GLN A 86 15.36 -11.42 -12.20
CA GLN A 86 16.78 -11.23 -12.54
C GLN A 86 17.49 -10.24 -11.61
N TRP A 87 16.80 -9.19 -11.16
CA TRP A 87 17.37 -8.25 -10.20
C TRP A 87 17.48 -8.85 -8.79
N CYS A 88 16.44 -9.55 -8.34
CA CYS A 88 16.38 -10.14 -7.00
C CYS A 88 17.34 -11.33 -6.83
N GLN A 89 17.52 -12.16 -7.87
CA GLN A 89 18.30 -13.40 -7.79
C GLN A 89 19.74 -13.19 -7.29
N PRO A 90 20.56 -12.28 -7.86
CA PRO A 90 21.91 -12.01 -7.33
C PRO A 90 21.90 -11.42 -5.92
N ARG A 91 20.82 -10.73 -5.55
CA ARG A 91 20.69 -10.00 -4.28
C ARG A 91 20.07 -10.84 -3.17
N SER A 92 19.59 -12.05 -3.46
CA SER A 92 19.12 -12.97 -2.42
C SER A 92 20.26 -13.47 -1.54
N MET A 93 21.50 -13.42 -2.04
CA MET A 93 22.72 -13.78 -1.30
C MET A 93 23.33 -12.60 -0.53
N TRP A 94 22.77 -11.39 -0.66
CA TRP A 94 23.27 -10.22 0.07
C TRP A 94 22.98 -10.35 1.56
N ASN A 95 24.01 -10.08 2.36
CA ASN A 95 23.89 -10.07 3.81
C ASN A 95 23.54 -8.66 4.33
N VAL A 96 23.36 -8.52 5.65
CA VAL A 96 23.00 -7.24 6.28
C VAL A 96 24.05 -6.15 5.98
N THR A 97 25.33 -6.48 5.94
CA THR A 97 26.40 -5.49 5.67
C THR A 97 26.38 -4.96 4.24
N ASP A 98 25.86 -5.73 3.28
CA ASP A 98 25.68 -5.26 1.91
C ASP A 98 24.50 -4.30 1.81
N TRP A 99 23.38 -4.64 2.47
CA TRP A 99 22.23 -3.75 2.58
C TRP A 99 22.52 -2.49 3.38
N GLN A 100 23.43 -2.54 4.36
CA GLN A 100 23.87 -1.37 5.14
C GLN A 100 24.51 -0.28 4.28
N LYS A 101 25.11 -0.64 3.15
CA LYS A 101 25.73 0.30 2.22
C LYS A 101 24.68 1.02 1.35
N VAL A 102 23.47 0.48 1.24
CA VAL A 102 22.44 1.00 0.35
C VAL A 102 21.70 2.16 1.00
N VAL A 103 21.68 3.29 0.29
CA VAL A 103 20.85 4.45 0.61
C VAL A 103 19.65 4.43 -0.31
N PHE A 104 18.48 4.12 0.23
CA PHE A 104 17.24 4.19 -0.52
C PHE A 104 16.76 5.63 -0.59
N SER A 105 16.32 6.09 -1.77
CA SER A 105 15.71 7.40 -1.98
C SER A 105 14.46 7.27 -2.85
N ASP A 106 13.48 8.11 -2.58
CA ASP A 106 12.18 8.08 -3.26
C ASP A 106 11.41 9.39 -3.05
N GLU A 107 10.48 9.68 -3.96
CA GLU A 107 9.52 10.76 -3.83
C GLU A 107 8.14 10.25 -3.43
N SER A 108 7.52 10.93 -2.47
CA SER A 108 6.15 10.63 -2.07
C SER A 108 5.25 11.84 -2.17
N ARG A 109 4.06 11.64 -2.76
CA ARG A 109 2.98 12.62 -2.65
C ARG A 109 2.25 12.46 -1.33
N ILE A 110 2.24 13.52 -0.53
CA ILE A 110 1.39 13.69 0.64
C ILE A 110 0.14 14.45 0.19
N VAL A 111 -1.02 13.80 0.23
CA VAL A 111 -2.28 14.38 -0.23
C VAL A 111 -2.89 15.22 0.89
N LEU A 112 -3.30 16.46 0.58
CA LEU A 112 -3.87 17.42 1.55
C LEU A 112 -5.39 17.26 1.75
N GLY A 113 -5.93 16.08 1.48
CA GLY A 113 -7.34 15.74 1.64
C GLY A 113 -7.48 14.25 1.87
N THR A 114 -8.69 13.77 2.15
CA THR A 114 -8.94 12.34 2.36
C THR A 114 -8.65 11.57 1.07
N ALA A 115 -7.40 11.14 0.86
CA ALA A 115 -7.10 10.05 -0.04
C ALA A 115 -7.95 8.90 0.47
N ASP A 116 -8.96 8.49 -0.32
CA ASP A 116 -9.97 7.57 0.15
C ASP A 116 -9.34 6.20 0.37
N SER A 117 -8.82 6.02 1.59
CA SER A 117 -8.25 4.80 2.12
C SER A 117 -9.37 3.84 2.56
N ARG A 118 -10.63 4.14 2.23
CA ARG A 118 -11.81 3.35 2.57
C ARG A 118 -12.13 2.25 1.57
N VAL A 119 -11.39 2.12 0.46
CA VAL A 119 -11.56 0.95 -0.40
C VAL A 119 -11.21 -0.30 0.40
N ARG A 120 -12.18 -1.19 0.57
CA ARG A 120 -12.03 -2.49 1.23
C ARG A 120 -12.45 -3.57 0.25
N VAL A 121 -11.81 -4.72 0.35
CA VAL A 121 -12.15 -5.92 -0.40
C VAL A 121 -12.68 -6.99 0.54
N TRP A 122 -13.70 -7.71 0.10
CA TRP A 122 -14.14 -8.96 0.71
C TRP A 122 -13.24 -10.09 0.22
N ARG A 123 -12.59 -10.78 1.17
CA ARG A 123 -11.75 -11.94 0.85
C ARG A 123 -11.67 -12.92 2.00
N ARG A 124 -11.29 -14.15 1.71
CA ARG A 124 -10.95 -15.17 2.70
C ARG A 124 -9.51 -15.00 3.20
N PRO A 125 -9.13 -15.62 4.32
CA PRO A 125 -7.73 -15.73 4.73
C PRO A 125 -6.89 -16.40 3.62
N GLY A 126 -5.67 -15.91 3.38
CA GLY A 126 -4.76 -16.43 2.34
C GLY A 126 -4.87 -15.74 0.96
N GLU A 127 -6.03 -15.21 0.59
CA GLU A 127 -6.29 -14.63 -0.74
C GLU A 127 -5.73 -13.20 -0.92
N ARG A 128 -4.72 -12.79 -0.13
CA ARG A 128 -4.27 -11.39 -0.08
C ARG A 128 -3.70 -10.89 -1.41
N TYR A 129 -2.97 -11.75 -2.11
CA TYR A 129 -2.21 -11.40 -3.31
C TYR A 129 -2.91 -11.81 -4.61
N ASN A 130 -4.10 -12.40 -4.52
CA ASN A 130 -4.85 -12.79 -5.72
C ASN A 130 -5.32 -11.54 -6.46
N SER A 131 -5.21 -11.57 -7.79
CA SER A 131 -5.52 -10.44 -8.68
C SER A 131 -6.89 -9.78 -8.40
N PRO A 132 -7.99 -10.52 -8.17
CA PRO A 132 -9.31 -9.91 -7.90
C PRO A 132 -9.41 -9.12 -6.59
N HIS A 133 -8.49 -9.34 -5.65
CA HIS A 133 -8.46 -8.64 -4.35
C HIS A 133 -7.35 -7.58 -4.28
N ALA A 134 -6.61 -7.40 -5.36
CA ALA A 134 -5.65 -6.35 -5.53
C ALA A 134 -6.31 -5.14 -6.22
N VAL A 135 -6.05 -3.94 -5.71
CA VAL A 135 -6.56 -2.70 -6.31
C VAL A 135 -5.40 -1.97 -6.96
N LEU A 136 -5.58 -1.56 -8.20
CA LEU A 136 -4.57 -0.76 -8.90
C LEU A 136 -4.39 0.57 -8.16
N ARG A 137 -3.13 1.00 -7.98
CA ARG A 137 -2.87 2.36 -7.49
C ARG A 137 -3.40 3.35 -8.54
N HIS A 138 -4.49 4.05 -8.24
CA HIS A 138 -4.96 5.16 -9.06
C HIS A 138 -4.03 6.37 -8.88
N SER A 139 -3.40 6.82 -9.96
CA SER A 139 -2.60 8.05 -10.03
C SER A 139 -3.47 9.28 -10.23
N ALA A 140 -4.55 9.44 -9.46
CA ALA A 140 -5.40 10.62 -9.57
C ALA A 140 -4.63 11.88 -9.12
N ARG A 141 -4.86 13.00 -9.83
CA ARG A 141 -4.18 14.28 -9.65
C ARG A 141 -4.71 15.03 -8.41
N THR A 142 -4.66 14.41 -7.24
CA THR A 142 -5.16 15.02 -6.01
C THR A 142 -4.20 16.12 -5.53
N ALA A 143 -4.71 17.25 -5.07
CA ALA A 143 -3.91 18.31 -4.46
C ALA A 143 -3.04 17.72 -3.32
N GLY A 144 -1.75 17.99 -3.36
CA GLY A 144 -0.79 17.36 -2.47
C GLY A 144 0.60 17.90 -2.64
N VAL A 145 1.38 17.79 -1.59
CA VAL A 145 2.79 18.20 -1.54
C VAL A 145 3.65 17.00 -1.92
N MET A 146 4.55 17.19 -2.88
CA MET A 146 5.57 16.20 -3.19
C MET A 146 6.74 16.39 -2.22
N VAL A 147 7.17 15.30 -1.57
CA VAL A 147 8.35 15.29 -0.73
C VAL A 147 9.36 14.29 -1.25
N TRP A 148 10.63 14.62 -1.13
CA TRP A 148 11.75 13.71 -1.36
C TRP A 148 12.35 13.31 -0.01
N GLY A 149 12.77 12.07 0.12
CA GLY A 149 13.50 11.59 1.28
C GLY A 149 14.36 10.38 0.97
N GLY A 150 15.36 10.16 1.83
CA GLY A 150 16.23 9.01 1.77
C GLY A 150 16.50 8.41 3.14
N ILE A 151 16.74 7.11 3.17
CA ILE A 151 17.11 6.36 4.36
C ILE A 151 18.34 5.49 4.08
N ALA A 152 19.23 5.45 5.06
CA ALA A 152 20.30 4.47 5.18
C ALA A 152 19.99 3.58 6.39
N TYR A 153 20.85 2.60 6.68
CA TYR A 153 20.61 1.67 7.79
C TYR A 153 20.49 2.34 9.17
N ASP A 154 21.36 3.31 9.47
CA ASP A 154 21.44 4.01 10.76
C ASP A 154 21.22 5.53 10.65
N ARG A 155 20.97 6.04 9.44
CA ARG A 155 20.75 7.47 9.18
C ARG A 155 19.56 7.72 8.26
N ARG A 156 19.04 8.94 8.31
CA ARG A 156 18.02 9.44 7.38
C ARG A 156 18.45 10.77 6.81
N SER A 157 18.02 11.06 5.60
CA SER A 157 18.16 12.39 5.03
C SER A 157 17.19 13.38 5.70
N THR A 158 17.36 14.65 5.37
CA THR A 158 16.28 15.62 5.56
C THR A 158 15.14 15.33 4.57
N LEU A 159 13.90 15.65 4.95
CA LEU A 159 12.76 15.61 4.04
C LEU A 159 12.70 16.92 3.27
N ILE A 160 12.71 16.84 1.94
CA ILE A 160 12.75 18.01 1.06
C ILE A 160 11.38 18.18 0.42
N VAL A 161 10.76 19.34 0.62
CA VAL A 161 9.49 19.68 -0.03
C VAL A 161 9.75 20.18 -1.45
N MET A 162 9.23 19.47 -2.44
CA MET A 162 9.36 19.84 -3.84
C MET A 162 8.18 20.72 -4.28
N ARG A 163 8.50 21.91 -4.79
CA ARG A 163 7.51 22.85 -5.33
C ARG A 163 7.52 22.82 -6.85
N GLY A 164 6.38 22.48 -7.44
CA GLY A 164 6.20 22.40 -8.89
C GLY A 164 6.75 21.11 -9.50
N THR A 165 6.88 21.10 -10.83
CA THR A 165 7.38 19.95 -11.59
C THR A 165 8.89 19.77 -11.39
N LEU A 166 9.30 18.54 -11.09
CA LEU A 166 10.71 18.15 -10.99
C LEU A 166 11.24 17.87 -12.40
N THR A 167 12.21 18.67 -12.85
CA THR A 167 12.99 18.42 -14.07
C THR A 167 14.36 17.86 -13.67
N GLY A 168 15.11 17.25 -14.60
CA GLY A 168 16.46 16.75 -14.31
C GLY A 168 17.39 17.83 -13.74
N GLN A 169 17.34 19.06 -14.28
CA GLN A 169 18.13 20.17 -13.77
C GLN A 169 17.71 20.56 -12.34
N ARG A 170 16.41 20.67 -12.07
CA ARG A 170 15.89 20.95 -10.73
C ARG A 170 16.20 19.84 -9.74
N TYR A 171 16.24 18.59 -10.19
CA TYR A 171 16.68 17.47 -9.38
C TYR A 171 18.13 17.65 -8.94
N VAL A 172 19.02 18.04 -9.86
CA VAL A 172 20.42 18.34 -9.52
C VAL A 172 20.53 19.52 -8.54
N ASP A 173 19.93 20.66 -8.88
CA ASP A 173 20.15 21.92 -8.16
C ASP A 173 19.44 21.97 -6.80
N ASN A 174 18.25 21.36 -6.69
CA ASN A 174 17.43 21.46 -5.48
C ASN A 174 17.52 20.22 -4.58
N ILE A 175 18.01 19.08 -5.09
CA ILE A 175 18.03 17.82 -4.35
C ILE A 175 19.44 17.25 -4.30
N LEU A 176 20.03 16.91 -5.44
CA LEU A 176 21.29 16.18 -5.47
C LEU A 176 22.45 16.98 -4.88
N ARG A 177 22.72 18.17 -5.40
CA ARG A 177 23.85 19.00 -4.97
C ARG A 177 23.74 19.48 -3.52
N PRO A 178 22.61 20.05 -3.06
CA PRO A 178 22.52 20.59 -1.71
C PRO A 178 22.34 19.53 -0.62
N TYR A 179 21.72 18.38 -0.92
CA TYR A 179 21.33 17.42 0.11
C TYR A 179 21.90 16.01 -0.10
N VAL A 180 21.73 15.42 -1.29
CA VAL A 180 22.15 14.03 -1.52
C VAL A 180 23.65 13.87 -1.54
N GLY A 181 24.38 14.72 -2.27
CA GLY A 181 25.83 14.68 -2.36
C GLY A 181 26.51 14.76 -0.98
N PRO A 182 26.20 15.78 -0.15
CA PRO A 182 26.70 15.86 1.21
C PRO A 182 26.30 14.66 2.08
N PHE A 183 25.07 14.17 1.96
CA PHE A 183 24.60 13.01 2.71
C PHE A 183 25.37 11.73 2.35
N LEU A 184 25.59 11.48 1.06
CA LEU A 184 26.36 10.34 0.58
C LEU A 184 27.85 10.46 0.93
N ASN A 185 28.43 11.66 0.87
CA ASN A 185 29.82 11.88 1.27
C ASN A 185 30.06 11.59 2.76
N GLY A 186 29.03 11.78 3.60
CA GLY A 186 29.08 11.40 5.02
C GLY A 186 28.95 9.90 5.29
N LEU A 187 28.72 9.08 4.26
CA LEU A 187 28.49 7.63 4.36
C LEU A 187 29.55 6.86 3.55
N PRO A 188 30.48 6.15 4.21
CA PRO A 188 31.55 5.45 3.52
C PRO A 188 30.98 4.32 2.65
N ARG A 189 31.40 4.27 1.37
CA ARG A 189 30.99 3.26 0.38
C ARG A 189 29.47 3.19 0.16
N ALA A 190 28.78 4.32 0.32
CA ALA A 190 27.35 4.40 0.08
C ALA A 190 27.00 4.10 -1.39
N ILE A 191 25.94 3.32 -1.57
CA ILE A 191 25.35 2.99 -2.86
C ILE A 191 23.96 3.63 -2.89
N LEU A 192 23.78 4.66 -3.72
CA LEU A 192 22.51 5.33 -3.88
C LEU A 192 21.55 4.46 -4.71
N GLN A 193 20.39 4.15 -4.15
CA GLN A 193 19.24 3.63 -4.88
C GLN A 193 18.27 4.78 -5.15
N GLN A 194 17.93 4.97 -6.42
CA GLN A 194 16.83 5.82 -6.91
C GLN A 194 16.06 5.04 -7.98
N ASP A 195 14.84 5.46 -8.28
CA ASP A 195 14.07 4.87 -9.37
C ASP A 195 14.47 5.46 -10.73
N ASN A 196 13.92 4.91 -11.83
CA ASN A 196 14.20 5.38 -13.18
C ASN A 196 13.21 6.46 -13.65
N ALA A 197 12.70 7.31 -12.75
CA ALA A 197 11.88 8.44 -13.14
C ALA A 197 12.63 9.36 -14.10
N HIS A 198 11.89 10.06 -14.98
CA HIS A 198 12.47 10.89 -16.05
C HIS A 198 13.52 11.92 -15.56
N PRO A 199 13.35 12.60 -14.40
CA PRO A 199 14.40 13.48 -13.86
C PRO A 199 15.68 12.75 -13.44
N HIS A 200 15.58 11.48 -13.03
CA HIS A 200 16.70 10.68 -12.52
C HIS A 200 17.54 10.09 -13.65
N THR A 201 16.90 9.84 -14.80
CA THR A 201 17.55 9.35 -16.03
C THR A 201 18.04 10.48 -16.94
N ALA A 202 17.83 11.74 -16.55
CA ALA A 202 18.34 12.88 -17.28
C ALA A 202 19.88 12.90 -17.26
N ARG A 203 20.50 13.28 -18.39
CA ARG A 203 21.96 13.36 -18.53
C ARG A 203 22.63 14.15 -17.40
N VAL A 204 22.07 15.31 -17.05
CA VAL A 204 22.59 16.17 -15.96
C VAL A 204 22.59 15.46 -14.59
N ALA A 205 21.62 14.59 -14.33
CA ALA A 205 21.55 13.81 -13.10
C ALA A 205 22.60 12.69 -13.10
N HIS A 206 22.75 11.98 -14.23
CA HIS A 206 23.80 10.97 -14.41
C HIS A 206 25.21 11.57 -14.30
N ASP A 207 25.45 12.73 -14.92
CA ASP A 207 26.74 13.41 -14.87
C ASP A 207 27.12 13.78 -13.43
N PHE A 208 26.17 14.27 -12.64
CA PHE A 208 26.38 14.53 -11.21
C PHE A 208 26.68 13.24 -10.43
N LEU A 209 25.91 12.19 -10.69
CA LEU A 209 26.00 10.92 -9.96
C LEU A 209 27.19 10.05 -10.36
N ARG A 210 27.95 10.39 -11.41
CA ARG A 210 29.13 9.62 -11.86
C ARG A 210 30.19 9.43 -10.77
N HIS A 211 30.22 10.34 -9.80
CA HIS A 211 31.17 10.33 -8.68
C HIS A 211 30.68 9.47 -7.50
N PHE A 212 29.45 8.95 -7.56
CA PHE A 212 28.83 8.13 -6.53
C PHE A 212 28.55 6.73 -7.08
N GLN A 213 28.47 5.73 -6.18
CA GLN A 213 27.97 4.42 -6.57
C GLN A 213 26.45 4.47 -6.61
N THR A 214 25.86 4.00 -7.70
CA THR A 214 24.40 3.87 -7.85
C THR A 214 24.01 2.41 -7.97
N LEU A 215 22.95 2.01 -7.28
CA LEU A 215 22.38 0.67 -7.41
C LEU A 215 21.57 0.62 -8.70
N PRO A 216 21.89 -0.29 -9.66
CA PRO A 216 21.06 -0.47 -10.83
C PRO A 216 19.65 -0.84 -10.37
N TRP A 217 18.64 -0.09 -10.82
CA TRP A 217 17.25 -0.31 -10.43
C TRP A 217 16.43 -0.65 -11.69
N PRO A 218 15.61 -1.70 -11.66
CA PRO A 218 14.77 -2.09 -12.79
C PRO A 218 13.60 -1.10 -12.97
N ASP A 219 13.07 -1.01 -14.20
CA ASP A 219 11.96 -0.13 -14.51
C ASP A 219 10.65 -0.54 -13.81
N ARG A 220 9.84 0.47 -13.43
CA ARG A 220 8.49 0.31 -12.82
C ARG A 220 8.47 -0.57 -11.58
N PHE A 221 9.29 -0.20 -10.60
CA PHE A 221 9.58 -1.04 -9.46
C PHE A 221 9.46 -0.38 -8.07
N PRO A 222 8.30 0.25 -7.75
CA PRO A 222 8.16 0.96 -6.48
C PRO A 222 8.18 0.03 -5.25
N ASN A 223 7.73 -1.22 -5.40
CA ASN A 223 7.42 -2.10 -4.27
C ASN A 223 8.63 -2.75 -3.56
N LEU A 224 9.88 -2.52 -4.01
CA LEU A 224 11.08 -3.08 -3.35
C LEU A 224 11.81 -2.09 -2.47
N SER A 225 11.47 -0.81 -2.50
CA SER A 225 12.11 0.17 -1.62
C SER A 225 11.47 0.10 -0.22
N PRO A 226 12.27 -0.01 0.86
CA PRO A 226 11.76 0.09 2.23
C PRO A 226 11.12 1.46 2.52
N LEU A 227 11.41 2.49 1.71
CA LEU A 227 10.79 3.81 1.83
C LEU A 227 9.27 3.78 1.66
N GLU A 228 8.71 2.86 0.87
CA GLU A 228 7.25 2.72 0.75
C GLU A 228 6.59 2.40 2.11
N HIS A 229 7.26 1.61 2.96
CA HIS A 229 6.78 1.35 4.32
C HIS A 229 6.91 2.58 5.22
N VAL A 230 8.00 3.34 5.09
CA VAL A 230 8.20 4.60 5.82
C VAL A 230 7.14 5.62 5.43
N TRP A 231 6.90 5.81 4.13
CA TRP A 231 5.84 6.68 3.61
C TRP A 231 4.47 6.27 4.10
N TYR A 232 4.18 4.98 4.15
CA TYR A 232 2.92 4.49 4.68
C TYR A 232 2.73 4.84 6.17
N GLN A 233 3.77 4.70 6.99
CA GLN A 233 3.71 5.08 8.41
C GLN A 233 3.56 6.59 8.59
N LEU A 234 4.35 7.37 7.84
CA LEU A 234 4.32 8.83 7.87
C LEU A 234 2.93 9.37 7.50
N LYS A 235 2.34 8.88 6.40
CA LYS A 235 0.99 9.27 5.97
C LYS A 235 -0.12 8.82 6.93
N ARG A 236 0.11 7.75 7.71
CA ARG A 236 -0.84 7.29 8.75
C ARG A 236 -0.85 8.17 9.99
N GLN A 237 0.28 8.79 10.32
CA GLN A 237 0.41 9.64 11.49
C GLN A 237 -0.04 11.07 11.22
N MET A 238 -0.19 11.45 9.94
CA MET A 238 -0.74 12.75 9.57
C MET A 238 -2.22 12.85 9.98
N PRO A 239 -2.60 13.89 10.73
CA PRO A 239 -3.99 14.17 11.03
C PRO A 239 -4.76 14.34 9.72
N SER A 240 -5.98 13.80 9.65
CA SER A 240 -6.92 14.23 8.61
C SER A 240 -7.28 15.69 8.91
N CYS A 241 -6.69 16.61 8.15
CA CYS A 241 -7.15 17.99 8.15
C CYS A 241 -8.61 18.01 7.67
N HIS A 242 -9.54 18.02 8.62
CA HIS A 242 -10.87 18.52 8.37
C HIS A 242 -10.70 20.03 8.35
N SER A 243 -10.73 20.63 7.16
CA SER A 243 -10.91 22.07 7.05
C SER A 243 -12.30 22.42 7.58
N ALA A 244 -12.43 22.55 8.90
CA ALA A 244 -13.49 23.31 9.51
C ALA A 244 -12.90 24.70 9.78
N HIS A 245 -13.48 25.69 9.12
CA HIS A 245 -13.31 27.13 9.35
C HIS A 245 -11.99 27.78 8.90
N CYS A 246 -12.03 28.39 7.72
CA CYS A 246 -11.51 29.75 7.55
C CYS A 246 -12.70 30.64 7.19
N THR A 247 -13.21 31.38 8.17
CA THR A 247 -13.84 32.69 7.98
C THR A 247 -12.76 33.75 7.99
#